data_AF-A0A938SB88-F1
#
_entry.id   AF-A0A938SB88-F1
#
_cell.length_a   1.000
_cell.length_b   1.000
_cell.length_c   1.000
_cell.angle_alpha   90.00
_cell.angle_beta   90.00
_cell.angle_gamma   90.00
#
_symmetry.space_group_name_H-M   'P 1'
#
loop_
_entity.id
_entity.type
_entity.pdbx_description
1 polymer ?
#
loop_
_entity_poly.entity_id
_entity_poly.type
_entity_poly.pdbx_seq_one_letter_code
_entity_poly.pdbx_strand_id
1 'polypeptide(L)'
;MDQQPAFLGQFALSAATKLIFRLSGMGAWYMGRLLNLSPDQVAGLRDLETGQCLTVFSDERCSAPFVQRFPIAPDVRHLSRAELEELSARSLEPWMTHVVPEPAAPQKTPKPEERPPLLEGLPLLVFKRIAGHGPETIEERCQALAGLDRNRDWAARQELQKLGLIQEADTFGHHRLLVHLSDKGRAFAQELGISCHKYKSGPVHEWVLNQVIRHLGRACPGVRFVRKDTHLADRQPDAILMLPGNQGYRIAIQVVCSPNYSRESQALVDIVSIREVDGALVFTAKAAHRKSLERALETATADQTISAKIRLFDIEPCLQPGFNWGSLLEPLWPRGQKE
;
A
#
# COMPACT_ATOMS: atom_id res chain seq x y z
N MET A 1 8.17 -26.61 36.94
CA MET A 1 7.02 -25.84 36.41
C MET A 1 7.46 -24.40 36.37
N ASP A 2 8.12 -24.07 35.26
CA ASP A 2 8.80 -22.80 35.03
C ASP A 2 7.81 -21.78 34.48
N GLN A 3 7.59 -20.70 35.24
CA GLN A 3 6.99 -19.49 34.71
C GLN A 3 8.13 -18.52 34.40
N GLN A 4 8.48 -18.39 33.11
CA GLN A 4 9.37 -17.34 32.63
C GLN A 4 8.70 -15.97 32.82
N PRO A 5 9.42 -14.93 33.29
CA PRO A 5 8.85 -13.60 33.47
C PRO A 5 8.78 -12.87 32.13
N ALA A 6 7.57 -12.72 31.59
CA ALA A 6 7.22 -11.99 30.38
C ALA A 6 7.39 -10.46 30.46
N PHE A 7 8.30 -9.94 31.29
CA PHE A 7 8.22 -8.55 31.76
C PHE A 7 9.49 -7.70 31.56
N LEU A 8 10.51 -8.23 30.89
CA LEU A 8 11.84 -7.61 30.93
C LEU A 8 12.21 -6.81 29.65
N GLY A 9 11.53 -6.98 28.51
CA GLY A 9 12.03 -6.48 27.22
C GLY A 9 11.79 -5.02 26.78
N GLN A 10 11.22 -4.11 27.59
CA GLN A 10 10.66 -2.86 27.02
C GLN A 10 11.53 -1.59 27.11
N PHE A 11 12.53 -1.51 27.98
CA PHE A 11 13.36 -0.29 28.12
C PHE A 11 14.49 -0.18 27.10
N ALA A 12 15.10 -1.30 26.70
CA ALA A 12 16.21 -1.32 25.75
C ALA A 12 15.79 -1.03 24.29
N LEU A 13 14.51 -1.17 23.97
CA LEU A 13 14.03 -0.95 22.61
C LEU A 13 14.13 0.51 22.18
N SER A 14 13.84 1.51 23.02
CA SER A 14 13.58 2.87 22.50
C SER A 14 14.82 3.57 21.88
N ALA A 15 15.99 3.50 22.53
CA ALA A 15 17.21 4.17 22.06
C ALA A 15 17.93 3.37 20.95
N ALA A 16 18.11 2.06 21.16
CA ALA A 16 18.71 1.17 20.18
C ALA A 16 17.88 1.07 18.90
N THR A 17 16.55 1.05 19.00
CA THR A 17 15.67 1.01 17.84
C THR A 17 15.68 2.34 17.08
N LYS A 18 15.75 3.50 17.77
CA LYS A 18 15.95 4.80 17.10
C LYS A 18 17.28 4.90 16.37
N LEU A 19 18.36 4.34 16.93
CA LEU A 19 19.67 4.28 16.28
C LEU A 19 19.64 3.35 15.06
N ILE A 20 19.04 2.16 15.18
CA ILE A 20 18.84 1.23 14.07
C ILE A 20 17.99 1.87 12.96
N PHE A 21 16.94 2.63 13.29
CA PHE A 21 16.14 3.36 12.30
C PHE A 21 16.94 4.41 11.53
N ARG A 22 17.75 5.21 12.23
CA ARG A 22 18.58 6.25 11.59
C ARG A 22 19.73 5.66 10.76
N LEU A 23 20.32 4.55 11.18
CA LEU A 23 21.50 3.97 10.54
C LEU A 23 21.17 3.02 9.38
N SER A 24 20.03 2.33 9.42
CA SER A 24 19.70 1.31 8.43
C SER A 24 18.89 1.84 7.23
N GLY A 25 18.20 2.97 7.37
CA GLY A 25 17.24 3.44 6.35
C GLY A 25 16.06 2.48 6.14
N MET A 26 15.89 1.49 7.03
CA MET A 26 14.84 0.48 6.97
C MET A 26 13.67 0.95 7.82
N GLY A 27 12.53 1.23 7.19
CA GLY A 27 11.34 1.74 7.90
C GLY A 27 10.72 0.74 8.88
N ALA A 28 9.89 1.23 9.82
CA ALA A 28 9.33 0.45 10.94
C ALA A 28 8.63 -0.84 10.53
N TRP A 29 8.05 -0.85 9.33
CA TRP A 29 7.41 -2.01 8.77
C TRP A 29 8.36 -3.19 8.52
N TYR A 30 9.58 -2.93 8.04
CA TYR A 30 10.55 -3.99 7.76
C TYR A 30 11.12 -4.56 9.06
N MET A 31 11.42 -3.70 10.02
CA MET A 31 11.88 -4.11 11.36
C MET A 31 10.82 -4.92 12.10
N GLY A 32 9.55 -4.51 12.02
CA GLY A 32 8.43 -5.25 12.58
C GLY A 32 8.33 -6.68 12.05
N ARG A 33 8.57 -6.86 10.75
CA ARG A 33 8.58 -8.18 10.11
C ARG A 33 9.80 -9.01 10.50
N LEU A 34 10.97 -8.39 10.60
CA LEU A 34 12.22 -9.08 10.94
C LEU A 34 12.23 -9.57 12.40
N LEU A 35 11.61 -8.79 13.29
CA LEU A 35 11.50 -9.08 14.72
C LEU A 35 10.22 -9.82 15.09
N ASN A 36 9.40 -10.23 14.12
CA ASN A 36 8.12 -10.93 14.30
C ASN A 36 7.19 -10.25 15.32
N LEU A 37 7.08 -8.93 15.24
CA LEU A 37 6.31 -8.12 16.18
C LEU A 37 4.82 -8.14 15.88
N SER A 38 4.00 -7.99 16.93
CA SER A 38 2.56 -7.83 16.79
C SER A 38 2.20 -6.50 16.10
N PRO A 39 1.02 -6.37 15.49
CA PRO A 39 0.59 -5.13 14.84
C PRO A 39 0.69 -3.88 15.74
N ASP A 40 0.38 -4.02 17.02
CA ASP A 40 0.46 -2.92 18.00
C ASP A 40 1.92 -2.53 18.31
N GLN A 41 2.83 -3.52 18.34
CA GLN A 41 4.26 -3.27 18.50
C GLN A 41 4.85 -2.60 17.25
N VAL A 42 4.39 -2.97 16.05
CA VAL A 42 4.78 -2.31 14.79
C VAL A 42 4.25 -0.88 14.72
N ALA A 43 3.04 -0.62 15.26
CA ALA A 43 2.52 0.74 15.39
C ALA A 43 3.39 1.59 16.34
N GLY A 44 3.78 1.04 17.50
CA GLY A 44 4.71 1.72 18.41
C GLY A 44 6.09 2.00 17.79
N LEU A 45 6.62 1.07 16.97
CA LEU A 45 7.85 1.31 16.20
C LEU A 45 7.72 2.43 15.18
N ARG A 46 6.56 2.51 14.51
CA ARG A 46 6.26 3.58 13.54
C ARG A 46 6.16 4.94 14.23
N ASP A 47 5.55 4.98 15.40
CA ASP A 47 5.43 6.20 16.19
C ASP A 47 6.79 6.69 16.72
N LEU A 48 7.71 5.76 17.00
CA LEU A 48 9.10 6.06 17.34
C LEU A 48 9.92 6.54 16.13
N GLU A 49 9.67 5.99 14.94
CA GLU A 49 10.28 6.40 13.67
C GLU A 49 9.87 7.83 13.28
N THR A 50 8.58 8.19 13.44
CA THR A 50 8.07 9.53 13.11
C THR A 50 8.27 10.56 14.21
N GLY A 51 8.67 10.13 15.41
CA GLY A 51 8.90 10.99 16.56
C GLY A 51 7.64 11.61 17.17
N GLN A 52 6.46 11.10 16.83
CA GLN A 52 5.17 11.70 17.22
C GLN A 52 4.69 11.31 18.62
N CYS A 53 5.21 10.23 19.22
CA CYS A 53 4.74 9.74 20.52
C CYS A 53 5.74 9.97 21.66
N LEU A 54 6.03 11.24 21.95
CA LEU A 54 6.47 11.65 23.30
C LEU A 54 5.38 12.47 24.03
N THR A 55 4.19 12.64 23.44
CA THR A 55 3.17 13.57 23.95
C THR A 55 1.88 12.90 24.45
N VAL A 56 1.71 11.58 24.31
CA VAL A 56 0.39 10.94 24.55
C VAL A 56 0.46 9.80 25.57
N PHE A 57 0.98 10.03 26.77
CA PHE A 57 0.67 9.18 27.94
C PHE A 57 0.69 9.97 29.26
N SER A 58 0.38 11.27 29.25
CA SER A 58 0.34 12.08 30.48
C SER A 58 -1.06 12.32 31.04
N ASP A 59 -2.14 11.89 30.39
CA ASP A 59 -3.49 12.13 30.90
C ASP A 59 -4.07 10.93 31.65
N GLU A 60 -4.62 11.22 32.82
CA GLU A 60 -5.02 10.35 33.93
C GLU A 60 -6.12 9.30 33.64
N ARG A 61 -6.44 8.99 32.38
CA ARG A 61 -7.64 8.21 31.99
C ARG A 61 -7.39 6.87 31.29
N CYS A 62 -6.17 6.35 31.26
CA CYS A 62 -5.94 4.98 30.78
C CYS A 62 -5.98 3.99 31.95
N SER A 63 -7.12 3.32 32.16
CA SER A 63 -7.34 2.32 33.23
C SER A 63 -6.96 0.88 32.82
N ALA A 64 -6.00 0.72 31.90
CA ALA A 64 -5.55 -0.60 31.47
C ALA A 64 -4.49 -1.15 32.46
N PRO A 65 -4.72 -2.27 33.15
CA PRO A 65 -3.87 -2.77 34.25
C PRO A 65 -2.49 -3.29 33.80
N PHE A 66 -2.17 -3.24 32.50
CA PHE A 66 -0.92 -3.70 31.90
C PHE A 66 -0.04 -2.56 31.38
N VAL A 67 -0.48 -1.30 31.49
CA VAL A 67 0.35 -0.15 31.13
C VAL A 67 0.99 0.40 32.40
N GLN A 68 2.19 -0.08 32.71
CA GLN A 68 3.00 0.51 33.77
C GLN A 68 3.44 1.92 33.34
N ARG A 69 3.27 2.90 34.22
CA ARG A 69 3.76 4.28 34.00
C ARG A 69 5.27 4.25 33.83
N PHE A 70 5.77 4.60 32.65
CA PHE A 70 7.19 4.67 32.40
C PHE A 70 7.75 6.04 32.83
N PRO A 71 8.91 6.10 33.54
CA PRO A 71 9.66 7.34 33.64
C PRO A 71 9.97 7.88 32.24
N ILE A 72 9.73 9.17 32.06
CA ILE A 72 9.97 9.90 30.81
C ILE A 72 11.40 9.61 30.36
N ALA A 73 11.53 9.04 29.16
CA ALA A 73 12.84 8.85 28.54
C ALA A 73 13.56 10.21 28.45
N PRO A 74 14.88 10.28 28.73
CA PRO A 74 15.61 11.54 28.64
C PRO A 74 15.41 12.16 27.25
N ASP A 75 15.23 13.49 27.20
CA ASP A 75 15.07 14.19 25.94
C ASP A 75 16.36 14.07 25.10
N VAL A 76 16.32 13.19 24.10
CA VAL A 76 17.47 12.87 23.25
C VAL A 76 17.59 13.78 22.03
N ARG A 77 16.73 14.79 21.87
CA ARG A 77 16.70 15.65 20.67
C ARG A 77 17.99 16.44 20.44
N HIS A 78 18.76 16.67 21.50
CA HIS A 78 19.98 17.46 21.48
C HIS A 78 21.26 16.62 21.47
N LEU A 79 21.16 15.30 21.54
CA LEU A 79 22.33 14.42 21.59
C LEU A 79 22.96 14.27 20.20
N SER A 80 24.28 14.32 20.16
CA SER A 80 25.08 13.98 18.99
C SER A 80 24.99 12.47 18.69
N ARG A 81 25.44 12.08 17.50
CA ARG A 81 25.47 10.67 17.09
C ARG A 81 26.29 9.79 18.05
N ALA A 82 27.45 10.27 18.49
CA ALA A 82 28.31 9.51 19.40
C ALA A 82 27.64 9.30 20.77
N GLU A 83 26.96 10.34 21.28
CA GLU A 83 26.22 10.26 22.55
C GLU A 83 25.01 9.32 22.45
N LEU A 84 24.33 9.27 21.30
CA LEU A 84 23.26 8.31 21.04
C LEU A 84 23.77 6.87 20.94
N GLU A 85 24.94 6.66 20.33
CA GLU A 85 25.60 5.36 20.23
C GLU A 85 26.03 4.85 21.62
N GLU A 86 26.63 5.72 22.44
CA GLU A 86 27.02 5.40 23.82
C GLU A 86 25.82 5.12 24.72
N LEU A 87 24.77 5.95 24.67
CA LEU A 87 23.54 5.74 25.42
C LEU A 87 22.87 4.40 25.06
N SER A 88 22.89 4.05 23.76
CA SER A 88 22.37 2.78 23.26
C SER A 88 23.19 1.60 23.76
N ALA A 89 24.53 1.69 23.68
CA ALA A 89 25.43 0.64 24.15
C ALA A 89 25.24 0.35 25.65
N ARG A 90 25.20 1.39 26.50
CA ARG A 90 24.97 1.26 27.95
C ARG A 90 23.59 0.69 28.27
N SER A 91 22.57 1.03 27.47
CA SER A 91 21.21 0.50 27.66
C SER A 91 21.07 -0.97 27.24
N LEU A 92 21.93 -1.44 26.34
CA LEU A 92 21.95 -2.82 25.83
C LEU A 92 22.87 -3.75 26.62
N GLU A 93 23.85 -3.22 27.35
CA GLU A 93 24.85 -3.98 28.11
C GLU A 93 24.25 -5.05 29.05
N PRO A 94 23.17 -4.80 29.82
CA PRO A 94 22.56 -5.82 30.68
C PRO A 94 21.85 -6.95 29.90
N TRP A 95 21.58 -6.75 28.61
CA TRP A 95 20.83 -7.69 27.76
C TRP A 95 21.74 -8.57 26.92
N MET A 96 22.95 -8.10 26.63
CA MET A 96 23.92 -8.87 25.85
C MET A 96 24.29 -10.21 26.51
N THR A 97 24.18 -10.32 27.83
CA THR A 97 24.37 -11.57 28.58
C THR A 97 23.21 -12.57 28.44
N HIS A 98 22.03 -12.11 27.99
CA HIS A 98 20.82 -12.92 27.80
C HIS A 98 20.54 -13.27 26.33
N VAL A 99 21.26 -12.65 25.38
CA VAL A 99 21.25 -13.07 23.99
C VAL A 99 22.08 -14.35 23.86
N VAL A 100 21.43 -15.50 24.01
CA VAL A 100 22.01 -16.75 23.54
C VAL A 100 22.11 -16.60 22.02
N PRO A 101 23.32 -16.65 21.42
CA PRO A 101 23.42 -16.63 19.97
C PRO A 101 22.59 -17.79 19.44
N GLU A 102 21.55 -17.48 18.67
CA GLU A 102 20.77 -18.48 17.98
C GLU A 102 21.78 -19.36 17.21
N PRO A 103 21.82 -20.68 17.42
CA PRO A 103 22.74 -21.53 16.69
C PRO A 103 22.49 -21.24 15.23
N ALA A 104 23.52 -20.75 14.53
CA ALA A 104 23.41 -20.27 13.16
C ALA A 104 22.56 -21.27 12.38
N ALA A 105 21.36 -20.83 11.95
CA ALA A 105 20.46 -21.68 11.20
C ALA A 105 21.31 -22.32 10.10
N PRO A 106 21.26 -23.67 9.93
CA PRO A 106 22.17 -24.36 9.03
C PRO A 106 22.15 -23.62 7.71
N GLN A 107 23.29 -23.04 7.36
CA GLN A 107 23.42 -22.27 6.13
C GLN A 107 23.00 -23.22 5.03
N LYS A 108 21.81 -23.00 4.45
CA LYS A 108 21.41 -23.73 3.26
C LYS A 108 22.49 -23.41 2.25
N THR A 109 23.35 -24.39 1.98
CA THR A 109 24.32 -24.32 0.90
C THR A 109 23.59 -23.75 -0.31
N PRO A 110 23.98 -22.58 -0.83
CA PRO A 110 23.28 -21.98 -1.95
C PRO A 110 23.23 -23.04 -3.04
N LYS A 111 22.00 -23.39 -3.43
CA LYS A 111 21.78 -24.31 -4.54
C LYS A 111 22.62 -23.76 -5.70
N PRO A 112 23.45 -24.57 -6.38
CA PRO A 112 24.34 -24.09 -7.44
C PRO A 112 23.54 -23.15 -8.34
N GLU A 113 24.03 -21.91 -8.50
CA GLU A 113 23.38 -20.87 -9.28
C GLU A 113 23.14 -21.43 -10.70
N GLU A 114 21.91 -21.87 -10.94
CA GLU A 114 21.45 -22.20 -12.28
C GLU A 114 21.63 -20.94 -13.11
N ARG A 115 22.50 -21.01 -14.13
CA ARG A 115 22.70 -19.91 -15.07
C ARG A 115 21.34 -19.37 -15.50
N PRO A 116 21.15 -18.05 -15.51
CA PRO A 116 19.86 -17.48 -15.84
C PRO A 116 19.42 -17.99 -17.22
N PRO A 117 18.14 -18.34 -17.39
CA PRO A 117 17.64 -18.85 -18.65
C PRO A 117 17.89 -17.82 -19.75
N LEU A 118 18.44 -18.26 -20.88
CA LEU A 118 18.57 -17.42 -22.08
C LEU A 118 17.15 -17.13 -22.60
N LEU A 119 16.68 -15.92 -22.33
CA LEU A 119 15.38 -15.45 -22.79
C LEU A 119 15.56 -14.67 -24.09
N GLU A 120 15.01 -15.18 -25.20
CA GLU A 120 15.15 -14.57 -26.53
C GLU A 120 13.79 -14.36 -27.20
N GLY A 121 13.77 -13.60 -28.29
CA GLY A 121 12.59 -13.43 -29.14
C GLY A 121 11.37 -12.85 -28.42
N LEU A 122 10.21 -13.52 -28.60
CA LEU A 122 8.93 -13.04 -28.13
C LEU A 122 8.78 -13.05 -26.59
N PRO A 123 9.18 -14.12 -25.85
CA PRO A 123 9.20 -14.10 -24.39
C PRO A 123 9.99 -12.93 -23.81
N LEU A 124 11.15 -12.59 -24.39
CA LEU A 124 11.94 -11.44 -23.96
C LEU A 124 11.21 -10.11 -24.18
N LEU A 125 10.53 -9.96 -25.33
CA LEU A 125 9.73 -8.76 -25.63
C LEU A 125 8.59 -8.58 -24.62
N VAL A 126 7.83 -9.64 -24.35
CA VAL A 126 6.72 -9.64 -23.39
C VAL A 126 7.23 -9.39 -21.97
N PHE A 127 8.35 -10.01 -21.59
CA PHE A 127 8.98 -9.78 -20.29
C PHE A 127 9.42 -8.33 -20.11
N LYS A 128 10.14 -7.75 -21.09
CA LYS A 128 10.54 -6.34 -21.08
C LYS A 128 9.33 -5.41 -20.92
N ARG A 129 8.22 -5.74 -21.58
CA ARG A 129 6.97 -4.99 -21.47
C ARG A 129 6.41 -5.05 -20.05
N ILE A 130 6.22 -6.26 -19.49
CA ILE A 130 5.71 -6.47 -18.12
C ILE A 130 6.63 -5.81 -17.08
N ALA A 131 7.94 -5.89 -17.26
CA ALA A 131 8.92 -5.31 -16.35
C ALA A 131 8.92 -3.78 -16.39
N GLY A 132 8.95 -3.20 -17.58
CA GLY A 132 9.10 -1.75 -17.79
C GLY A 132 7.82 -0.94 -17.64
N HIS A 133 6.65 -1.60 -17.68
CA HIS A 133 5.36 -0.91 -17.69
C HIS A 133 4.53 -1.24 -16.44
N GLY A 134 3.56 -0.38 -16.16
CA GLY A 134 2.56 -0.63 -15.14
C GLY A 134 1.76 -1.91 -15.42
N PRO A 135 0.86 -2.29 -14.50
CA PRO A 135 0.01 -3.45 -14.74
C PRO A 135 -0.86 -3.17 -15.97
N GLU A 136 -1.08 -4.19 -16.80
CA GLU A 136 -1.86 -4.10 -18.03
C GLU A 136 -2.48 -5.46 -18.37
N THR A 137 -3.63 -5.44 -19.04
CA THR A 137 -4.27 -6.67 -19.52
C THR A 137 -3.56 -7.23 -20.75
N ILE A 138 -3.91 -8.46 -21.15
CA ILE A 138 -3.43 -9.02 -22.41
C ILE A 138 -3.85 -8.17 -23.62
N GLU A 139 -5.08 -7.65 -23.61
CA GLU A 139 -5.60 -6.81 -24.70
C GLU A 139 -4.81 -5.50 -24.82
N GLU A 140 -4.55 -4.83 -23.69
CA GLU A 140 -3.76 -3.59 -23.68
C GLU A 140 -2.33 -3.83 -24.17
N ARG A 141 -1.72 -4.94 -23.76
CA ARG A 141 -0.36 -5.32 -24.21
C ARG A 141 -0.32 -5.64 -25.70
N CYS A 142 -1.27 -6.42 -26.20
CA CYS A 142 -1.37 -6.71 -27.64
C CYS A 142 -1.61 -5.44 -28.46
N GLN A 143 -2.41 -4.50 -27.95
CA GLN A 143 -2.61 -3.21 -28.61
C GLN A 143 -1.32 -2.37 -28.64
N ALA A 144 -0.51 -2.43 -27.58
CA ALA A 144 0.72 -1.65 -27.48
C ALA A 144 1.90 -2.24 -28.25
N LEU A 145 1.93 -3.55 -28.46
CA LEU A 145 3.02 -4.26 -29.14
C LEU A 145 2.58 -4.67 -30.55
N ALA A 146 2.99 -3.90 -31.56
CA ALA A 146 2.65 -4.17 -32.95
C ALA A 146 3.00 -5.60 -33.36
N GLY A 147 2.03 -6.32 -33.94
CA GLY A 147 2.18 -7.71 -34.37
C GLY A 147 2.07 -8.76 -33.26
N LEU A 148 1.78 -8.37 -32.01
CA LEU A 148 1.45 -9.29 -30.93
C LEU A 148 -0.05 -9.56 -30.88
N ASP A 149 -0.45 -10.81 -31.12
CA ASP A 149 -1.81 -11.28 -30.86
C ASP A 149 -1.94 -11.98 -29.51
N ARG A 150 -3.19 -12.26 -29.11
CA ARG A 150 -3.53 -12.88 -27.83
C ARG A 150 -2.89 -14.26 -27.64
N ASN A 151 -2.81 -15.08 -28.69
CA ASN A 151 -2.27 -16.44 -28.59
C ASN A 151 -0.76 -16.40 -28.40
N ARG A 152 -0.09 -15.51 -29.13
CA ARG A 152 1.34 -15.27 -29.03
C ARG A 152 1.74 -14.70 -27.66
N ASP A 153 1.00 -13.72 -27.13
CA ASP A 153 1.22 -13.22 -25.77
C ASP A 153 1.01 -14.31 -24.72
N TRP A 154 -0.08 -15.09 -24.85
CA TRP A 154 -0.37 -16.18 -23.92
C TRP A 154 0.75 -17.23 -23.90
N ALA A 155 1.23 -17.67 -25.07
CA ALA A 155 2.33 -18.63 -25.17
C ALA A 155 3.62 -18.10 -24.52
N ALA A 156 3.97 -16.85 -24.78
CA ALA A 156 5.11 -16.19 -24.16
C ALA A 156 4.97 -16.09 -22.63
N ARG A 157 3.78 -15.75 -22.12
CA ARG A 157 3.53 -15.71 -20.67
C ARG A 157 3.62 -17.07 -20.02
N GLN A 158 3.13 -18.13 -20.66
CA GLN A 158 3.27 -19.49 -20.14
C GLN A 158 4.73 -19.89 -19.99
N GLU A 159 5.59 -19.52 -20.94
CA GLU A 159 7.03 -19.73 -20.85
C GLU A 159 7.64 -18.95 -19.68
N LEU A 160 7.33 -17.67 -19.55
CA LEU A 160 7.81 -16.82 -18.44
C LEU A 160 7.33 -17.32 -17.06
N GLN A 161 6.10 -17.83 -16.96
CA GLN A 161 5.56 -18.45 -15.75
C GLN A 161 6.30 -19.74 -15.41
N LYS A 162 6.56 -20.61 -16.40
CA LYS A 162 7.36 -21.84 -16.21
C LYS A 162 8.78 -21.54 -15.71
N LEU A 163 9.38 -20.46 -16.19
CA LEU A 163 10.69 -19.98 -15.72
C LEU A 163 10.63 -19.30 -14.33
N GLY A 164 9.43 -19.06 -13.81
CA GLY A 164 9.19 -18.38 -12.54
C GLY A 164 9.51 -16.88 -12.59
N LEU A 165 9.55 -16.27 -13.78
CA LEU A 165 9.89 -14.84 -13.97
C LEU A 165 8.68 -13.92 -13.78
N ILE A 166 7.48 -14.41 -14.06
CA ILE A 166 6.23 -13.69 -13.81
C ILE A 166 5.29 -14.57 -13.00
N GLN A 167 4.34 -13.93 -12.31
CA GLN A 167 3.30 -14.60 -11.56
C GLN A 167 1.96 -13.87 -11.76
N GLU A 168 0.89 -14.59 -11.48
CA GLU A 168 -0.46 -14.06 -11.47
C GLU A 168 -0.65 -13.14 -10.27
N ALA A 169 -1.21 -11.95 -10.47
CA ALA A 169 -1.47 -11.00 -9.39
C ALA A 169 -2.77 -11.38 -8.67
N ASP A 170 -3.89 -11.06 -9.30
CA ASP A 170 -5.26 -11.46 -8.95
C ASP A 170 -6.11 -11.19 -10.22
N THR A 171 -7.35 -11.61 -10.18
CA THR A 171 -8.37 -11.33 -11.18
C THR A 171 -9.22 -10.15 -10.78
N PHE A 172 -9.78 -9.47 -11.76
CA PHE A 172 -10.83 -8.47 -11.56
C PHE A 172 -11.97 -8.67 -12.57
N GLY A 173 -13.16 -8.17 -12.23
CA GLY A 173 -14.34 -8.31 -13.08
C GLY A 173 -14.65 -9.76 -13.49
N HIS A 174 -14.90 -9.98 -14.78
CA HIS A 174 -15.14 -11.31 -15.37
C HIS A 174 -13.83 -12.10 -15.59
N HIS A 175 -13.03 -12.27 -14.53
CA HIS A 175 -11.78 -13.06 -14.55
C HIS A 175 -10.67 -12.51 -15.44
N ARG A 176 -10.61 -11.18 -15.63
CA ARG A 176 -9.46 -10.56 -16.31
C ARG A 176 -8.24 -10.72 -15.40
N LEU A 177 -7.20 -11.35 -15.94
CA LEU A 177 -5.99 -11.69 -15.21
C LEU A 177 -4.91 -10.65 -15.45
N LEU A 178 -4.31 -10.14 -14.38
CA LEU A 178 -3.08 -9.35 -14.44
C LEU A 178 -1.90 -10.22 -14.04
N VAL A 179 -0.76 -9.97 -14.69
CA VAL A 179 0.52 -10.59 -14.37
C VAL A 179 1.50 -9.53 -13.92
N HIS A 180 2.43 -9.92 -13.06
CA HIS A 180 3.51 -9.06 -12.61
C HIS A 180 4.81 -9.85 -12.43
N LEU A 181 5.93 -9.15 -12.28
CA LEU A 181 7.21 -9.80 -11.99
C LEU A 181 7.17 -10.51 -10.63
N SER A 182 7.68 -11.73 -10.58
CA SER A 182 8.07 -12.40 -9.32
C SER A 182 9.35 -11.75 -8.76
N ASP A 183 9.81 -12.19 -7.58
CA ASP A 183 11.12 -11.76 -7.06
C ASP A 183 12.27 -12.17 -8.00
N LYS A 184 12.21 -13.40 -8.53
CA LYS A 184 13.15 -13.89 -9.54
C LYS A 184 13.10 -13.05 -10.82
N GLY A 185 11.90 -12.68 -11.27
CA GLY A 185 11.70 -11.79 -12.41
C GLY A 185 12.29 -10.40 -12.20
N ARG A 186 12.13 -9.83 -11.00
CA ARG A 186 12.73 -8.52 -10.66
C ARG A 186 14.25 -8.56 -10.70
N ALA A 187 14.86 -9.60 -10.12
CA ALA A 187 16.31 -9.79 -10.17
C ALA A 187 16.81 -9.94 -11.61
N PHE A 188 16.14 -10.79 -12.40
CA PHE A 188 16.48 -10.99 -13.81
C PHE A 188 16.32 -9.70 -14.64
N ALA A 189 15.28 -8.90 -14.39
CA ALA A 189 15.11 -7.61 -15.06
C ALA A 189 16.24 -6.63 -14.70
N GLN A 190 16.70 -6.62 -13.44
CA GLN A 190 17.83 -5.80 -13.00
C GLN A 190 19.14 -6.21 -13.69
N GLU A 191 19.41 -7.52 -13.82
CA GLU A 191 20.58 -8.05 -14.56
C GLU A 191 20.58 -7.61 -16.03
N LEU A 192 19.40 -7.53 -16.64
CA LEU A 192 19.22 -7.04 -18.01
C LEU A 192 19.24 -5.50 -18.14
N GLY A 193 19.42 -4.76 -17.05
CA GLY A 193 19.37 -3.29 -17.04
C GLY A 193 17.97 -2.72 -17.32
N ILE A 194 16.91 -3.52 -17.12
CA ILE A 194 15.52 -3.10 -17.34
C ILE A 194 14.99 -2.48 -16.04
N SER A 195 14.57 -1.21 -16.13
CA SER A 195 13.89 -0.55 -15.02
C SER A 195 12.58 -1.26 -14.70
N CYS A 196 12.46 -1.82 -13.49
CA CYS A 196 11.23 -2.44 -13.02
C CYS A 196 10.23 -1.37 -12.56
N HIS A 197 9.00 -1.45 -13.06
CA HIS A 197 7.91 -0.63 -12.54
C HIS A 197 7.64 -0.98 -11.07
N LYS A 198 7.56 0.05 -10.22
CA LYS A 198 7.26 -0.10 -8.79
C LYS A 198 5.81 0.28 -8.55
N TYR A 199 5.03 -0.66 -8.05
CA TYR A 199 3.66 -0.41 -7.61
C TYR A 199 3.67 0.16 -6.19
N LYS A 200 2.80 1.14 -5.89
CA LYS A 200 2.57 1.54 -4.49
C LYS A 200 1.63 0.55 -3.80
N SER A 201 0.65 0.08 -4.55
CA SER A 201 -0.36 -0.91 -4.13
C SER A 201 -0.25 -2.20 -4.95
N GLY A 202 -1.17 -3.15 -4.77
CA GLY A 202 -1.21 -4.37 -5.60
C GLY A 202 -1.46 -4.08 -7.10
N PRO A 203 -1.06 -4.97 -8.03
CA PRO A 203 -1.21 -4.73 -9.47
C PRO A 203 -2.65 -4.45 -9.93
N VAL A 204 -3.64 -5.16 -9.37
CA VAL A 204 -5.07 -4.90 -9.67
C VAL A 204 -5.49 -3.52 -9.21
N HIS A 205 -5.10 -3.12 -8.01
CA HIS A 205 -5.43 -1.81 -7.47
C HIS A 205 -4.85 -0.69 -8.34
N GLU A 206 -3.57 -0.77 -8.68
CA GLU A 206 -2.92 0.21 -9.55
C GLU A 206 -3.56 0.27 -10.94
N TRP A 207 -3.91 -0.88 -11.51
CA TRP A 207 -4.58 -0.94 -12.81
C TRP A 207 -5.94 -0.24 -12.77
N VAL A 208 -6.79 -0.59 -11.79
CA VAL A 208 -8.13 0.00 -11.62
C VAL A 208 -8.02 1.51 -11.44
N LEU A 209 -7.13 1.97 -10.55
CA LEU A 209 -6.91 3.40 -10.31
C LEU A 209 -6.48 4.13 -11.58
N ASN A 210 -5.57 3.56 -12.37
CA ASN A 210 -5.12 4.14 -13.62
C ASN A 210 -6.26 4.22 -14.66
N GLN A 211 -7.15 3.22 -14.75
CA GLN A 211 -8.32 3.28 -15.64
C GLN A 211 -9.28 4.39 -15.20
N VAL A 212 -9.60 4.46 -13.91
CA VAL A 212 -10.48 5.49 -13.34
C VAL A 212 -9.96 6.89 -13.69
N ILE A 213 -8.69 7.17 -13.41
CA ILE A 213 -8.06 8.46 -13.69
C ILE A 213 -8.07 8.76 -15.19
N ARG A 214 -7.65 7.80 -16.03
CA ARG A 214 -7.61 7.96 -17.49
C ARG A 214 -8.98 8.28 -18.07
N HIS A 215 -10.02 7.54 -17.66
CA HIS A 215 -11.35 7.69 -18.23
C HIS A 215 -12.08 8.92 -17.69
N LEU A 216 -11.98 9.23 -16.39
CA LEU A 216 -12.51 10.48 -15.84
C LEU A 216 -11.83 11.70 -16.45
N GLY A 217 -10.50 11.69 -16.62
CA GLY A 217 -9.76 12.78 -17.24
C GLY A 217 -10.15 13.03 -18.71
N ARG A 218 -10.51 11.98 -19.45
CA ARG A 218 -11.05 12.11 -20.81
C ARG A 218 -12.49 12.62 -20.82
N ALA A 219 -13.33 12.12 -19.92
CA ALA A 219 -14.75 12.46 -19.87
C ALA A 219 -15.02 13.86 -19.32
N CYS A 220 -14.13 14.39 -18.49
CA CYS A 220 -14.26 15.69 -17.83
C CYS A 220 -13.01 16.54 -18.08
N PRO A 221 -12.92 17.26 -19.21
CA PRO A 221 -11.80 18.14 -19.49
C PRO A 221 -11.60 19.18 -18.38
N GLY A 222 -10.34 19.47 -18.04
CA GLY A 222 -9.97 20.48 -17.04
C GLY A 222 -9.86 19.96 -15.60
N VAL A 223 -10.27 18.71 -15.33
CA VAL A 223 -10.04 18.10 -14.01
C VAL A 223 -8.55 17.81 -13.80
N ARG A 224 -8.12 17.88 -12.54
CA ARG A 224 -6.74 17.54 -12.12
C ARG A 224 -6.76 16.38 -11.15
N PHE A 225 -5.75 15.54 -11.21
CA PHE A 225 -5.57 14.42 -10.28
C PHE A 225 -4.30 14.59 -9.47
N VAL A 226 -4.39 14.36 -8.16
CA VAL A 226 -3.24 14.32 -7.25
C VAL A 226 -3.15 12.93 -6.63
N ARG A 227 -2.00 12.25 -6.76
CA ARG A 227 -1.76 10.86 -6.29
C ARG A 227 -0.60 10.71 -5.29
N LYS A 228 0.25 11.72 -5.17
CA LYS A 228 1.44 11.70 -4.31
C LYS A 228 1.20 12.67 -3.17
N ASP A 229 1.55 12.25 -1.97
CA ASP A 229 1.56 13.07 -0.76
C ASP A 229 0.22 13.75 -0.47
N THR A 230 -0.87 13.11 -0.87
CA THR A 230 -2.26 13.49 -0.60
C THR A 230 -2.63 13.15 0.84
N HIS A 231 -1.96 13.76 1.81
CA HIS A 231 -2.37 13.68 3.20
C HIS A 231 -3.47 14.70 3.45
N LEU A 232 -4.65 14.22 3.79
CA LEU A 232 -5.78 15.01 4.25
C LEU A 232 -6.06 14.58 5.69
N ALA A 233 -5.72 15.44 6.66
CA ALA A 233 -5.94 15.17 8.10
C ALA A 233 -5.60 13.71 8.51
N ASP A 234 -4.36 13.28 8.21
CA ASP A 234 -3.81 11.93 8.47
C ASP A 234 -4.40 10.75 7.69
N ARG A 235 -5.35 11.01 6.79
CA ARG A 235 -5.86 10.03 5.82
C ARG A 235 -5.25 10.28 4.44
N GLN A 236 -5.06 9.20 3.70
CA GLN A 236 -4.51 9.24 2.35
C GLN A 236 -5.43 8.47 1.40
N PRO A 237 -6.30 9.17 0.64
CA PRO A 237 -7.00 8.52 -0.47
C PRO A 237 -6.00 8.15 -1.57
N ASP A 238 -6.36 7.19 -2.41
CA ASP A 238 -5.51 6.74 -3.51
C ASP A 238 -5.26 7.83 -4.56
N ALA A 239 -6.25 8.70 -4.76
CA ALA A 239 -6.11 9.95 -5.48
C ALA A 239 -7.14 10.99 -5.01
N ILE A 240 -6.86 12.26 -5.32
CA ILE A 240 -7.82 13.36 -5.22
C ILE A 240 -8.08 13.89 -6.62
N LEU A 241 -9.35 13.90 -7.03
CA LEU A 241 -9.85 14.59 -8.21
C LEU A 241 -10.22 16.02 -7.81
N MET A 242 -9.60 16.99 -8.46
CA MET A 242 -9.93 18.41 -8.33
C MET A 242 -10.72 18.85 -9.56
N LEU A 243 -11.93 19.34 -9.35
CA LEU A 243 -12.77 19.85 -10.42
C LEU A 243 -12.39 21.30 -10.77
N PRO A 244 -12.59 21.72 -12.03
CA PRO A 244 -12.35 23.10 -12.44
C PRO A 244 -13.35 24.06 -11.77
N GLY A 245 -12.94 25.32 -11.58
CA GLY A 245 -13.78 26.40 -11.03
C GLY A 245 -13.27 26.98 -9.70
N ASN A 246 -13.82 28.14 -9.32
CA ASN A 246 -13.38 28.92 -8.16
C ASN A 246 -13.63 28.25 -6.80
N GLN A 247 -14.56 27.28 -6.75
CA GLN A 247 -14.93 26.61 -5.49
C GLN A 247 -13.99 25.44 -5.15
N GLY A 248 -13.14 25.00 -6.08
CA GLY A 248 -12.07 24.05 -5.77
C GLY A 248 -12.52 22.69 -5.24
N TYR A 249 -13.66 22.17 -5.73
CA TYR A 249 -14.23 20.89 -5.30
C TYR A 249 -13.20 19.75 -5.36
N ARG A 250 -13.15 18.95 -4.29
CA ARG A 250 -12.22 17.83 -4.13
C ARG A 250 -13.00 16.56 -3.88
N ILE A 251 -12.85 15.62 -4.79
CA ILE A 251 -13.45 14.30 -4.71
C ILE A 251 -12.33 13.29 -4.46
N ALA A 252 -12.42 12.58 -3.35
CA ALA A 252 -11.52 11.47 -3.08
C ALA A 252 -11.82 10.30 -4.03
N ILE A 253 -10.78 9.64 -4.53
CA ILE A 253 -10.88 8.40 -5.28
C ILE A 253 -10.25 7.31 -4.42
N GLN A 254 -11.01 6.25 -4.17
CA GLN A 254 -10.54 5.07 -3.44
C GLN A 254 -10.79 3.80 -4.25
N VAL A 255 -9.84 2.88 -4.24
CA VAL A 255 -9.91 1.59 -4.92
C VAL A 255 -9.80 0.47 -3.89
N VAL A 256 -10.87 -0.32 -3.78
CA VAL A 256 -10.97 -1.42 -2.83
C VAL A 256 -10.84 -2.76 -3.57
N CYS A 257 -9.71 -3.43 -3.35
CA CYS A 257 -9.42 -4.75 -3.93
C CYS A 257 -9.26 -5.86 -2.86
N SER A 258 -9.23 -5.50 -1.57
CA SER A 258 -9.00 -6.44 -0.48
C SER A 258 -10.26 -6.67 0.34
N PRO A 259 -10.41 -7.83 1.03
CA PRO A 259 -11.60 -8.15 1.81
C PRO A 259 -11.64 -7.47 3.20
N ASN A 260 -10.80 -6.47 3.48
CA ASN A 260 -10.77 -5.79 4.78
C ASN A 260 -11.84 -4.69 4.90
N TYR A 261 -13.11 -5.04 4.65
CA TYR A 261 -14.18 -4.06 4.44
C TYR A 261 -14.46 -3.16 5.64
N SER A 262 -14.27 -3.66 6.87
CA SER A 262 -14.46 -2.85 8.09
C SER A 262 -13.43 -1.73 8.20
N ARG A 263 -12.15 -2.03 7.88
CA ARG A 263 -11.11 -1.01 7.84
C ARG A 263 -11.33 -0.02 6.70
N GLU A 264 -11.68 -0.53 5.52
CA GLU A 264 -11.91 0.29 4.33
C GLU A 264 -13.14 1.20 4.52
N SER A 265 -14.23 0.71 5.12
CA SER A 265 -15.42 1.52 5.38
C SER A 265 -15.14 2.62 6.40
N GLN A 266 -14.41 2.34 7.48
CA GLN A 266 -14.01 3.38 8.43
C GLN A 266 -13.10 4.42 7.77
N ALA A 267 -12.12 4.00 6.97
CA ALA A 267 -11.25 4.92 6.25
C ALA A 267 -12.04 5.84 5.30
N LEU A 268 -13.06 5.31 4.62
CA LEU A 268 -13.93 6.09 3.74
C LEU A 268 -14.77 7.11 4.50
N VAL A 269 -15.36 6.71 5.63
CA VAL A 269 -16.10 7.63 6.52
C VAL A 269 -15.18 8.76 6.95
N ASP A 270 -13.98 8.43 7.45
CA ASP A 270 -13.02 9.42 7.89
C ASP A 270 -12.62 10.38 6.76
N ILE A 271 -12.37 9.86 5.55
CA ILE A 271 -12.01 10.68 4.38
C ILE A 271 -13.11 11.69 4.02
N VAL A 272 -14.39 11.28 3.97
CA VAL A 272 -15.48 12.20 3.59
C VAL A 272 -15.95 13.11 4.73
N SER A 273 -15.54 12.81 5.96
CA SER A 273 -15.71 13.70 7.12
C SER A 273 -14.72 14.86 7.12
N ILE A 274 -13.66 14.81 6.29
CA ILE A 274 -12.72 15.92 6.11
C ILE A 274 -13.43 17.07 5.41
N ARG A 275 -13.34 18.28 5.99
CA ARG A 275 -14.07 19.47 5.51
C ARG A 275 -13.73 19.81 4.06
N GLU A 276 -12.50 19.56 3.66
CA GLU A 276 -11.95 19.81 2.33
C GLU A 276 -12.39 18.80 1.28
N VAL A 277 -13.09 17.73 1.67
CA VAL A 277 -13.53 16.66 0.76
C VAL A 277 -15.05 16.73 0.59
N ASP A 278 -15.47 16.95 -0.65
CA ASP A 278 -16.88 17.10 -1.00
C ASP A 278 -17.56 15.75 -1.19
N GLY A 279 -16.80 14.72 -1.55
CA GLY A 279 -17.29 13.35 -1.67
C GLY A 279 -16.22 12.35 -2.04
N ALA A 280 -16.62 11.09 -2.17
CA ALA A 280 -15.73 10.00 -2.55
C ALA A 280 -16.35 9.13 -3.67
N LEU A 281 -15.55 8.86 -4.70
CA LEU A 281 -15.82 7.80 -5.68
C LEU A 281 -15.00 6.57 -5.29
N VAL A 282 -15.70 5.49 -5.00
CA VAL A 282 -15.10 4.24 -4.54
C VAL A 282 -15.30 3.18 -5.60
N PHE A 283 -14.21 2.61 -6.09
CA PHE A 283 -14.23 1.58 -7.12
C PHE A 283 -13.80 0.25 -6.53
N THR A 284 -14.60 -0.79 -6.75
CA THR A 284 -14.27 -2.14 -6.32
C THR A 284 -13.87 -3.01 -7.51
N ALA A 285 -12.92 -3.92 -7.29
CA ALA A 285 -12.42 -4.80 -8.34
C ALA A 285 -13.43 -5.89 -8.76
N LYS A 286 -14.39 -6.23 -7.89
CA LYS A 286 -15.36 -7.31 -8.07
C LYS A 286 -16.70 -6.91 -7.43
N ALA A 287 -17.82 -7.26 -8.05
CA ALA A 287 -19.16 -6.96 -7.53
C ALA A 287 -19.42 -7.50 -6.11
N ALA A 288 -18.77 -8.60 -5.73
CA ALA A 288 -18.84 -9.14 -4.38
C ALA A 288 -18.20 -8.22 -3.33
N HIS A 289 -17.13 -7.51 -3.69
CA HIS A 289 -16.48 -6.53 -2.81
C HIS A 289 -17.39 -5.35 -2.54
N ARG A 290 -18.07 -4.82 -3.57
CA ARG A 290 -19.04 -3.74 -3.42
C ARG A 290 -20.14 -4.09 -2.44
N LYS A 291 -20.85 -5.21 -2.63
CA LYS A 291 -21.94 -5.62 -1.72
C LYS A 291 -21.49 -5.75 -0.26
N SER A 292 -20.27 -6.25 -0.06
CA SER A 292 -19.70 -6.41 1.29
C SER A 292 -19.29 -5.07 1.89
N LEU A 293 -18.75 -4.16 1.07
CA LEU A 293 -18.38 -2.81 1.48
C LEU A 293 -19.60 -1.93 1.77
N GLU A 294 -20.68 -2.06 0.99
CA GLU A 294 -21.96 -1.38 1.25
C GLU A 294 -22.49 -1.72 2.65
N ARG A 295 -22.56 -3.01 3.00
CA ARG A 295 -22.96 -3.46 4.35
C ARG A 295 -22.03 -2.96 5.45
N ALA A 296 -20.71 -2.94 5.18
CA ALA A 296 -19.73 -2.44 6.12
C ALA A 296 -19.84 -0.92 6.34
N LEU A 297 -20.23 -0.16 5.31
CA LEU A 297 -20.48 1.28 5.41
C LEU A 297 -21.77 1.58 6.19
N GLU A 298 -22.84 0.81 5.96
CA GLU A 298 -24.08 0.89 6.75
C GLU A 298 -23.82 0.67 8.26
N THR A 299 -22.84 -0.17 8.59
CA THR A 299 -22.42 -0.42 9.97
C THR A 299 -21.50 0.68 10.52
N ALA A 300 -20.60 1.22 9.68
CA ALA A 300 -19.58 2.19 10.09
C ALA A 300 -20.16 3.59 10.36
N THR A 301 -21.29 3.94 9.74
CA THR A 301 -21.95 5.22 10.00
C THR A 301 -23.46 5.14 9.85
N ALA A 302 -24.18 5.71 10.83
CA ALA A 302 -25.62 5.94 10.74
C ALA A 302 -25.95 7.30 10.10
N ASP A 303 -24.94 8.14 9.83
CA ASP A 303 -25.12 9.47 9.27
C ASP A 303 -25.40 9.41 7.77
N GLN A 304 -26.67 9.66 7.41
CA GLN A 304 -27.11 9.66 6.02
C GLN A 304 -26.41 10.73 5.16
N THR A 305 -25.92 11.81 5.76
CA THR A 305 -25.20 12.87 5.04
C THR A 305 -23.81 12.39 4.60
N ILE A 306 -23.11 11.64 5.45
CA ILE A 306 -21.83 10.99 5.13
C ILE A 306 -22.04 9.93 4.05
N SER A 307 -23.03 9.05 4.22
CA SER A 307 -23.37 8.02 3.22
C SER A 307 -23.73 8.64 1.87
N ALA A 308 -24.42 9.79 1.86
CA ALA A 308 -24.75 10.52 0.64
C ALA A 308 -23.53 11.15 -0.05
N LYS A 309 -22.35 11.23 0.58
CA LYS A 309 -21.11 11.68 -0.06
C LYS A 309 -20.29 10.56 -0.69
N ILE A 310 -20.56 9.30 -0.37
CA ILE A 310 -19.83 8.14 -0.86
C ILE A 310 -20.60 7.52 -2.03
N ARG A 311 -19.91 7.23 -3.13
CA ARG A 311 -20.49 6.57 -4.31
C ARG A 311 -19.66 5.34 -4.66
N LEU A 312 -20.31 4.18 -4.63
CA LEU A 312 -19.67 2.90 -4.86
C LEU A 312 -19.95 2.39 -6.26
N PHE A 313 -18.90 1.95 -6.95
CA PHE A 313 -18.95 1.44 -8.30
C PHE A 313 -18.22 0.12 -8.41
N ASP A 314 -18.78 -0.78 -9.20
CA ASP A 314 -18.05 -1.94 -9.70
C ASP A 314 -17.26 -1.50 -10.92
N ILE A 315 -15.98 -1.86 -11.01
CA ILE A 315 -15.16 -1.38 -12.14
C ILE A 315 -15.60 -1.98 -13.49
N GLU A 316 -16.12 -3.21 -13.51
CA GLU A 316 -16.41 -3.93 -14.76
C GLU A 316 -17.50 -3.25 -15.62
N PRO A 317 -18.66 -2.81 -15.07
CA PRO A 317 -19.62 -2.00 -15.83
C PRO A 317 -19.04 -0.68 -16.34
N CYS A 318 -18.15 -0.03 -15.58
CA CYS A 318 -17.54 1.23 -15.97
C CYS A 318 -16.61 1.10 -17.19
N LEU A 319 -16.07 -0.09 -17.42
CA LEU A 319 -15.16 -0.38 -18.53
C LEU A 319 -15.87 -0.78 -19.82
N GLN A 320 -17.21 -0.90 -19.81
CA GLN A 320 -17.96 -1.26 -21.02
C GLN A 320 -17.92 -0.12 -22.06
N PRO A 321 -17.86 -0.45 -23.36
CA PRO A 321 -18.01 0.54 -24.42
C PRO A 321 -19.30 1.37 -24.22
N GLY A 322 -19.18 2.69 -24.33
CA GLY A 322 -20.32 3.61 -24.17
C GLY A 322 -20.66 3.99 -22.72
N PHE A 323 -19.94 3.47 -21.71
CA PHE A 323 -20.13 3.93 -20.34
C PHE A 323 -19.80 5.43 -20.20
N ASN A 324 -20.75 6.21 -19.68
CA ASN A 324 -20.58 7.65 -19.49
C ASN A 324 -19.85 7.94 -18.17
N TRP A 325 -18.52 7.98 -18.20
CA TRP A 325 -17.71 8.30 -17.03
C TRP A 325 -18.00 9.68 -16.41
N GLY A 326 -18.47 10.66 -17.19
CA GLY A 326 -18.80 11.98 -16.68
C GLY A 326 -20.03 11.99 -15.77
N SER A 327 -20.95 11.03 -15.94
CA SER A 327 -22.16 10.94 -15.10
C SER A 327 -21.83 10.56 -13.65
N LEU A 328 -20.68 9.93 -13.39
CA LEU A 328 -20.23 9.58 -12.04
C LEU A 328 -20.09 10.80 -11.13
N LEU A 329 -19.82 11.97 -11.71
CA LEU A 329 -19.59 13.20 -10.97
C LEU A 329 -20.88 13.99 -10.72
N GLU A 330 -21.97 13.75 -11.46
CA GLU A 330 -23.19 14.56 -11.36
C GLU A 330 -23.77 14.64 -9.94
N PRO A 331 -23.78 13.57 -9.13
CA PRO A 331 -24.27 13.64 -7.76
C PRO A 331 -23.36 14.43 -6.81
N LEU A 332 -22.09 14.62 -7.17
CA LEU A 332 -21.07 15.28 -6.35
C LEU A 332 -20.68 16.67 -6.89
N TRP A 333 -21.09 16.99 -8.13
CA TRP A 333 -20.79 18.23 -8.83
C TRP A 333 -22.05 18.80 -9.51
N PRO A 334 -22.81 19.64 -8.80
CA PRO A 334 -24.06 20.19 -9.29
C PRO A 334 -23.87 20.99 -10.60
N ARG A 335 -24.71 20.72 -11.61
CA ARG A 335 -24.57 21.25 -12.98
C ARG A 335 -24.57 22.79 -13.11
N GLY A 336 -25.04 23.53 -12.11
CA GLY A 336 -25.07 25.00 -12.10
C GLY A 336 -23.72 25.68 -11.82
N GLN A 337 -22.63 24.92 -11.68
CA GLN A 337 -21.30 25.42 -11.33
C GLN A 337 -20.21 24.99 -12.33
N LYS A 338 -20.61 24.65 -13.57
CA LYS A 338 -19.70 24.20 -14.63
C LYS A 338 -19.18 25.34 -15.53
N GLU A 339 -19.57 26.58 -15.24
CA GLU A 339 -19.17 27.78 -16.00
C GLU A 339 -17.86 28.38 -15.49
#